data_AF-A0A3N5JJW1-F1
#
_entry.id   AF-A0A3N5JJW1-F1
#
_cell.length_a   1.000
_cell.length_b   1.000
_cell.length_c   1.000
_cell.angle_alpha   90.00
_cell.angle_beta   90.00
_cell.angle_gamma   90.00
#
_symmetry.space_group_name_H-M   'P 1'
#
loop_
_entity.id
_entity.type
_entity.pdbx_description
1 polymer ?
#
loop_
_entity_poly.entity_id
_entity_poly.type
_entity_poly.pdbx_seq_one_letter_code
_entity_poly.pdbx_strand_id
1 'polypeptide(L)'
;MTHEQLLNELEQLAFNCGIAIRYEKGDFDGGYCVLKAERLIVINKRLAPARRAPVLAQGLAEVGIDEMYLKPAIREYIEDELSRAAKS
;
A
#
# COMPACT_ATOMS: atom_id res chain seq x y z
N MET A 1 11.63 -6.15 -11.30
CA MET A 1 10.18 -6.43 -11.13
C MET A 1 9.40 -5.34 -11.84
N THR A 2 8.24 -5.66 -12.42
CA THR A 2 7.32 -4.64 -12.98
C THR A 2 6.39 -4.10 -11.89
N HIS A 3 5.82 -2.91 -12.10
CA HIS A 3 4.89 -2.27 -11.14
C HIS A 3 3.68 -3.16 -10.81
N GLU A 4 3.18 -3.92 -11.77
CA GLU A 4 2.04 -4.85 -11.58
C GLU A 4 2.39 -6.03 -10.68
N GLN A 5 3.59 -6.60 -10.83
CA GLN A 5 4.06 -7.69 -9.97
C GLN A 5 4.21 -7.21 -8.53
N LEU A 6 4.73 -6.00 -8.37
CA LEU A 6 4.96 -5.40 -7.07
C LEU A 6 3.63 -5.06 -6.38
N LEU A 7 2.68 -4.49 -7.13
CA LEU A 7 1.30 -4.29 -6.66
C LEU A 7 0.69 -5.61 -6.16
N ASN A 8 0.80 -6.69 -6.94
CA ASN A 8 0.24 -7.98 -6.58
C ASN A 8 0.90 -8.57 -5.32
N GLU A 9 2.24 -8.46 -5.17
CA GLU A 9 2.90 -8.88 -3.93
C GLU A 9 2.44 -8.06 -2.71
N LEU A 10 2.26 -6.74 -2.86
CA LEU A 10 1.74 -5.89 -1.80
C LEU A 10 0.29 -6.24 -1.43
N GLU A 11 -0.56 -6.53 -2.43
CA GLU A 11 -1.95 -6.95 -2.19
C GLU A 11 -2.02 -8.30 -1.45
N GLN A 12 -1.18 -9.27 -1.85
CA GLN A 12 -1.09 -10.55 -1.14
C GLN A 12 -0.56 -10.36 0.28
N LEU A 13 0.39 -9.46 0.48
CA LEU A 13 0.92 -9.16 1.79
C LEU A 13 -0.13 -8.53 2.70
N ALA A 14 -0.89 -7.57 2.19
CA ALA A 14 -2.02 -6.97 2.90
C ALA A 14 -3.01 -8.06 3.34
N PHE A 15 -3.40 -8.93 2.40
CA PHE A 15 -4.30 -10.03 2.69
C PHE A 15 -3.76 -10.95 3.80
N ASN A 16 -2.48 -11.34 3.72
CA ASN A 16 -1.83 -12.14 4.75
C ASN A 16 -1.77 -11.44 6.11
N CYS A 17 -1.66 -10.11 6.10
CA CYS A 17 -1.63 -9.28 7.31
C CYS A 17 -3.02 -9.04 7.92
N GLY A 18 -4.07 -9.60 7.33
CA GLY A 18 -5.45 -9.35 7.70
C GLY A 18 -5.89 -7.92 7.37
N ILE A 19 -5.21 -7.30 6.40
CA ILE A 19 -5.51 -5.96 5.92
C ILE A 19 -6.45 -6.09 4.73
N ALA A 20 -7.64 -5.54 4.87
CA ALA A 20 -8.59 -5.50 3.76
C ALA A 20 -8.21 -4.36 2.82
N ILE A 21 -8.24 -4.60 1.51
CA ILE A 21 -8.05 -3.57 0.49
C ILE A 21 -9.39 -3.33 -0.21
N ARG A 22 -9.85 -2.09 -0.24
CA ARG A 22 -11.12 -1.72 -0.89
C ARG A 22 -10.89 -0.65 -1.94
N TYR A 23 -11.28 -0.96 -3.17
CA TYR A 23 -11.21 -0.01 -4.27
C TYR A 23 -12.51 0.80 -4.35
N GLU A 24 -12.51 2.03 -3.87
CA GLU A 24 -13.67 2.92 -3.93
C GLU A 24 -13.51 4.04 -4.95
N LYS A 25 -14.64 4.57 -5.42
CA LYS A 25 -14.69 5.80 -6.22
C LYS A 25 -15.02 6.97 -5.31
N GLY A 26 -14.16 7.22 -4.32
CA GLY A 26 -14.32 8.36 -3.42
C GLY A 26 -13.75 9.64 -4.01
N ASP A 27 -14.20 10.78 -3.47
CA ASP A 27 -13.69 12.14 -3.79
C ASP A 27 -12.37 12.46 -3.05
N PHE A 28 -11.68 11.44 -2.56
CA PHE A 28 -10.39 11.60 -1.89
C PHE A 28 -9.31 11.78 -2.96
N ASP A 29 -8.79 13.01 -3.05
CA ASP A 29 -7.71 13.40 -3.97
C ASP A 29 -6.37 12.75 -3.60
N GLY A 30 -6.19 12.49 -2.30
CA GLY A 30 -5.02 11.83 -1.74
C GLY A 30 -5.14 10.30 -1.77
N GLY A 31 -4.70 9.68 -2.87
CA GLY A 31 -4.10 8.33 -2.92
C GLY A 31 -4.83 7.15 -2.26
N TYR A 32 -4.89 7.13 -0.93
CA TYR A 32 -5.45 6.08 -0.09
C TYR A 32 -5.95 6.61 1.25
N CYS A 33 -6.81 5.83 1.90
CA CYS A 33 -7.22 6.03 3.28
C CYS A 33 -6.95 4.76 4.09
N VAL A 34 -6.30 4.90 5.25
CA VAL A 34 -6.03 3.79 6.16
C VAL A 34 -6.94 3.89 7.38
N LEU A 35 -7.75 2.87 7.60
CA LEU A 35 -8.54 2.68 8.81
C LEU A 35 -7.77 1.76 9.75
N LYS A 36 -6.99 2.35 10.66
CA LYS A 36 -6.21 1.61 11.68
C LYS A 36 -7.10 0.75 12.59
N ALA A 37 -8.34 1.19 12.83
CA ALA A 37 -9.31 0.45 13.64
C ALA A 37 -9.74 -0.89 13.01
N GLU A 38 -9.88 -0.93 11.69
CA GLU A 38 -10.37 -2.12 10.96
C GLU A 38 -9.30 -2.75 10.06
N ARG A 39 -8.05 -2.27 10.13
CA ARG A 39 -6.97 -2.65 9.20
C ARG A 39 -7.44 -2.61 7.74
N LEU A 40 -8.14 -1.55 7.34
CA LEU A 40 -8.72 -1.42 6.01
C LEU A 40 -8.00 -0.31 5.23
N ILE A 41 -7.47 -0.62 4.06
CA ILE A 41 -6.87 0.33 3.13
C ILE A 41 -7.86 0.57 1.99
N VAL A 42 -8.32 1.81 1.84
CA VAL A 42 -9.20 2.22 0.75
C VAL A 42 -8.37 2.92 -0.32
N ILE A 43 -8.43 2.46 -1.56
CA ILE A 43 -7.67 3.01 -2.69
C ILE A 43 -8.63 3.53 -3.75
N ASN A 44 -8.33 4.71 -4.30
CA ASN A 44 -9.17 5.26 -5.36
C ASN A 44 -9.05 4.45 -6.66
N LYS A 45 -10.15 3.86 -7.12
CA LYS A 45 -10.18 3.08 -8.38
C LYS A 45 -9.83 3.92 -9.61
N ARG A 46 -9.91 5.25 -9.54
CA ARG A 46 -9.53 6.16 -10.62
C ARG A 46 -8.01 6.31 -10.77
N LEU A 47 -7.20 5.90 -9.79
CA LEU A 47 -5.74 5.99 -9.86
C LEU A 47 -5.16 5.00 -10.86
N ALA A 48 -4.15 5.44 -11.62
CA ALA A 48 -3.35 4.59 -12.48
C ALA A 48 -2.56 3.56 -11.64
N PRO A 49 -2.31 2.35 -12.16
CA PRO A 49 -1.60 1.29 -11.43
C PRO A 49 -0.21 1.72 -10.92
N ALA A 50 0.49 2.57 -11.68
CA ALA A 50 1.78 3.13 -11.26
C ALA A 50 1.70 4.00 -9.99
N ARG A 51 0.55 4.63 -9.72
CA ARG A 51 0.32 5.37 -8.46
C ARG A 51 -0.25 4.49 -7.36
N ARG A 52 -0.81 3.32 -7.66
CA ARG A 52 -1.38 2.42 -6.65
C ARG A 52 -0.31 1.69 -5.87
N ALA A 53 0.76 1.24 -6.51
CA ALA A 53 1.86 0.53 -5.84
C ALA A 53 2.47 1.30 -4.65
N PRO A 54 2.92 2.57 -4.81
CA PRO A 54 3.50 3.33 -3.71
C PRO A 54 2.46 3.68 -2.63
N VAL A 55 1.23 3.94 -3.05
CA VAL A 55 0.09 4.19 -2.17
C VAL A 55 -0.22 2.98 -1.28
N LEU A 56 -0.20 1.78 -1.84
CA LEU A 56 -0.44 0.53 -1.13
C LEU A 56 0.71 0.26 -0.14
N ALA A 57 1.95 0.48 -0.57
CA ALA A 57 3.15 0.36 0.27
C ALA A 57 3.07 1.28 1.50
N GLN A 58 2.69 2.54 1.32
CA GLN A 58 2.52 3.50 2.42
C GLN A 58 1.39 3.10 3.36
N GLY A 59 0.23 2.72 2.80
CA GLY A 59 -0.90 2.28 3.60
C GLY A 59 -0.57 1.05 4.44
N LEU A 60 0.15 0.09 3.87
CA LEU A 60 0.62 -1.10 4.58
C LEU A 60 1.55 -0.74 5.73
N ALA A 61 2.55 0.12 5.49
CA ALA A 61 3.46 0.58 6.51
C ALA A 61 2.73 1.32 7.65
N GLU A 62 1.72 2.12 7.33
CA GLU A 62 0.89 2.82 8.32
C GLU A 62 0.01 1.89 9.17
N VAL A 63 -0.50 0.79 8.60
CA VAL A 63 -1.24 -0.22 9.37
C VAL A 63 -0.32 -1.02 10.30
N GLY A 64 0.95 -1.15 9.94
CA GLY A 64 1.95 -1.88 10.71
C GLY A 64 2.14 -3.29 10.17
N ILE A 65 2.91 -3.41 9.10
CA ILE A 65 3.37 -4.69 8.53
C ILE A 65 4.79 -5.09 8.98
N ASP A 66 5.42 -4.29 9.85
CA ASP A 66 6.83 -4.45 10.25
C ASP A 66 7.13 -5.83 10.87
N GLU A 67 6.14 -6.39 11.56
CA GLU A 67 6.21 -7.67 12.26
C GLU A 67 6.04 -8.89 11.33
N MET A 68 5.77 -8.68 10.04
CA MET A 68 5.49 -9.74 9.08
C MET A 68 6.72 -10.09 8.22
N TYR A 69 6.83 -11.36 7.81
CA TYR A 69 7.92 -11.81 6.95
C TYR A 69 7.77 -11.23 5.53
N LEU A 70 8.52 -10.17 5.26
CA LEU A 70 8.63 -9.52 3.97
C LEU A 70 9.88 -10.02 3.24
N LYS A 71 9.79 -10.21 1.92
CA LYS A 71 11.00 -10.34 1.10
C LYS A 71 11.80 -9.04 1.18
N PRO A 72 13.15 -9.10 1.26
CA PRO A 72 14.00 -7.91 1.36
C PRO A 72 13.71 -6.90 0.23
N ALA A 73 13.50 -7.38 -1.00
CA ALA A 73 13.16 -6.52 -2.14
C ALA A 73 11.84 -5.73 -1.97
N ILE A 74 10.84 -6.30 -1.28
CA ILE A 74 9.55 -5.63 -1.03
C ILE A 74 9.70 -4.65 0.14
N ARG A 75 10.41 -5.04 1.19
CA ARG A 75 10.73 -4.16 2.32
C ARG A 75 11.49 -2.92 1.85
N GLU A 76 12.58 -3.10 1.10
CA GLU A 76 13.35 -1.99 0.54
C GLU A 76 12.50 -1.07 -0.34
N TYR A 77 11.59 -1.64 -1.14
CA TYR A 77 10.67 -0.83 -1.95
C TYR A 77 9.73 0.02 -1.08
N ILE A 78 9.11 -0.59 -0.06
CA ILE A 78 8.20 0.13 0.83
C ILE A 78 8.95 1.25 1.57
N GLU A 79 10.14 0.98 2.08
CA GLU A 79 10.98 1.97 2.75
C GLU A 79 11.42 3.10 1.81
N ASP A 80 11.79 2.80 0.56
CA ASP A 80 12.13 3.81 -0.45
C ASP A 80 10.93 4.72 -0.75
N GLU A 81 9.74 4.15 -0.94
CA GLU A 81 8.51 4.90 -1.20
C GLU A 81 8.07 5.76 0.00
N LEU A 82 8.24 5.26 1.23
CA LEU A 82 8.00 6.03 2.46
C LEU A 82 8.97 7.21 2.57
N SER A 83 10.26 6.97 2.29
CA SER A 83 11.31 7.98 2.31
C SER A 83 11.09 9.08 1.26
N ARG A 84 10.53 8.72 0.10
CA ARG A 84 10.14 9.68 -0.96
C ARG A 84 8.92 10.51 -0.56
N ALA A 85 7.91 9.90 0.05
CA ALA A 85 6.68 10.60 0.41
C ALA A 85 6.80 11.52 1.63
N ALA A 86 7.67 11.19 2.58
CA ALA A 86 7.94 12.05 3.74
C ALA A 86 8.69 13.36 3.39
N LYS A 87 9.16 13.52 2.15
CA LYS A 87 9.94 14.68 1.68
C LYS A 87 9.14 15.69 0.84
N SER A 88 7.84 15.48 0.63
CA SER A 88 6.97 16.37 -0.19
C SER A 88 6.07 17.25 0.67
#